data_AF-A0A081P0S1-F1
#
_entry.id   AF-A0A081P0S1-F1
#
_cell.length_a   1.000
_cell.length_b   1.000
_cell.length_c   1.000
_cell.angle_alpha   90.00
_cell.angle_beta   90.00
_cell.angle_gamma   90.00
#
_symmetry.space_group_name_H-M   'P 1'
#
loop_
_entity.id
_entity.type
_entity.pdbx_description
1 polymer ?
#
loop_
_entity_poly.entity_id
_entity_poly.type
_entity_poly.pdbx_seq_one_letter_code
_entity_poly.pdbx_strand_id
1 'polypeptide(L)'
;MKRKGGYHIHTNMAKASLNMMTLTMSKEYKKHRIFITSVDPGWVSNQFPEQVKNNRMIQLPLDFDDAAARICDPIYEGKDVERPLTGVFLKDYKQADW
;
A
#
# COMPACT_ATOMS: atom_id res chain seq x y z
N MET A 1 -2.75 -0.96 -16.61
CA MET A 1 -2.33 -0.38 -15.31
C MET A 1 -1.57 0.92 -15.57
N LYS A 2 -1.96 2.04 -14.95
CA LYS A 2 -1.29 3.34 -15.13
C LYS A 2 0.04 3.33 -14.37
N ARG A 3 1.16 3.42 -15.09
CA ARG A 3 2.51 3.50 -14.49
C ARG A 3 2.68 4.84 -13.76
N LYS A 4 3.56 4.87 -12.75
CA LYS A 4 3.84 6.11 -12.02
C LYS A 4 4.44 7.15 -12.98
N GLY A 5 3.91 8.37 -12.92
CA GLY A 5 4.43 9.49 -13.71
C GLY A 5 5.79 9.98 -13.20
N GLY A 6 6.42 10.90 -13.92
CA GLY A 6 7.72 11.49 -13.56
C GLY A 6 7.70 12.43 -12.34
N TYR A 7 6.55 12.62 -11.71
CA TYR A 7 6.42 13.45 -10.50
C TYR A 7 6.78 12.66 -9.24
N HIS A 8 7.37 13.34 -8.25
CA HIS A 8 7.75 12.76 -6.94
C HIS A 8 8.68 11.53 -7.04
N ILE A 9 9.73 11.63 -7.87
CA ILE A 9 10.65 10.51 -8.14
C ILE A 9 11.22 9.86 -6.87
N HIS A 10 11.59 10.65 -5.86
CA HIS A 10 12.14 10.16 -4.61
C HIS A 10 11.11 9.33 -3.82
N THR A 11 9.86 9.80 -3.76
CA THR A 11 8.77 9.06 -3.12
C THR A 11 8.40 7.79 -3.90
N ASN A 12 8.43 7.84 -5.23
CA ASN A 12 8.20 6.65 -6.06
C ASN A 12 9.29 5.60 -5.84
N MET A 13 10.55 6.02 -5.80
CA MET A 13 11.69 5.17 -5.48
C MET A 13 11.59 4.57 -4.07
N ALA A 14 11.24 5.38 -3.06
CA ALA A 14 11.06 4.89 -1.70
C ALA A 14 9.93 3.84 -1.60
N LYS A 15 8.80 4.07 -2.29
CA LYS A 15 7.68 3.11 -2.36
C LYS A 15 8.10 1.81 -3.06
N ALA A 16 8.84 1.89 -4.17
CA ALA A 16 9.37 0.71 -4.85
C ALA A 16 10.36 -0.08 -3.97
N SER A 17 11.22 0.61 -3.22
CA SER A 17 12.14 -0.01 -2.26
C SER A 17 11.39 -0.74 -1.14
N LEU A 18 10.36 -0.11 -0.56
CA LEU A 18 9.51 -0.73 0.47
C LEU A 18 8.77 -1.97 -0.04
N ASN A 19 8.29 -1.91 -1.28
CA ASN A 19 7.69 -3.04 -1.98
C ASN A 19 8.68 -4.21 -2.10
N MET A 20 9.91 -3.94 -2.52
CA MET A 20 10.97 -4.95 -2.61
C MET A 20 11.38 -5.51 -1.24
N MET A 21 11.37 -4.69 -0.19
CA MET A 21 11.59 -5.15 1.19
C MET A 21 10.54 -6.19 1.59
N THR A 22 9.26 -5.94 1.29
CA THR A 22 8.17 -6.90 1.52
C THR A 22 8.42 -8.22 0.80
N LEU A 23 8.71 -8.17 -0.51
CA LEU A 23 8.96 -9.36 -1.31
C LEU A 23 10.16 -10.17 -0.79
N THR A 24 11.23 -9.49 -0.37
CA THR A 24 12.46 -10.13 0.09
C THR A 24 12.28 -10.76 1.47
N MET A 25 11.72 -10.02 2.44
CA MET A 25 11.57 -10.48 3.82
C MET A 25 10.49 -11.57 3.94
N SER A 26 9.41 -11.50 3.16
CA SER A 26 8.29 -12.43 3.25
C SER A 26 8.70 -13.92 3.19
N LYS A 27 9.73 -14.26 2.39
CA LYS A 27 10.20 -15.64 2.21
C LYS A 27 10.75 -16.25 3.50
N GLU A 28 11.56 -15.48 4.23
CA GLU A 28 12.16 -15.94 5.48
C GLU A 28 11.15 -15.88 6.62
N TYR A 29 10.44 -14.74 6.74
CA TYR A 29 9.52 -14.48 7.84
C TYR A 29 8.32 -15.44 7.84
N LYS A 30 7.90 -15.95 6.67
CA LYS A 30 6.85 -16.99 6.59
C LYS A 30 7.19 -18.24 7.39
N LYS A 31 8.46 -18.63 7.49
CA LYS A 31 8.91 -19.78 8.30
C LYS A 31 8.66 -19.58 9.79
N HIS A 32 8.64 -18.32 10.23
CA HIS A 32 8.35 -17.90 11.60
C HIS A 32 6.88 -17.55 11.83
N ARG A 33 5.98 -17.91 10.90
CA ARG A 33 4.55 -17.53 10.91
C ARG A 33 4.32 -16.02 10.92
N ILE A 34 5.24 -15.24 10.33
CA ILE A 34 5.08 -13.81 10.11
C ILE A 34 4.81 -13.58 8.62
N PHE A 35 3.64 -13.03 8.31
CA PHE A 35 3.16 -12.81 6.95
C PHE A 35 3.23 -11.32 6.65
N ILE A 36 3.87 -10.95 5.54
CA ILE A 36 4.18 -9.55 5.20
C ILE A 36 3.54 -9.22 3.86
N THR A 37 2.69 -8.21 3.83
CA THR A 37 1.99 -7.74 2.61
C THR A 37 2.21 -6.24 2.43
N SER A 38 2.37 -5.80 1.19
CA SER A 38 2.37 -4.38 0.84
C SER A 38 0.99 -3.99 0.33
N VAL A 39 0.46 -2.83 0.73
CA VAL A 39 -0.88 -2.37 0.38
C VAL A 39 -0.82 -0.95 -0.17
N ASP A 40 -1.46 -0.72 -1.32
CA ASP A 40 -1.79 0.63 -1.81
C ASP A 40 -3.17 1.04 -1.27
N PRO A 41 -3.23 1.96 -0.28
CA PRO A 41 -4.48 2.44 0.27
C PRO A 41 -5.26 3.35 -0.69
N GLY A 42 -4.66 3.75 -1.82
CA GLY A 42 -5.25 4.69 -2.76
C GLY A 42 -5.00 6.15 -2.39
N TRP A 43 -5.69 7.06 -3.08
CA TRP A 43 -5.46 8.50 -2.96
C TRP A 43 -6.46 9.15 -1.98
N VAL A 44 -6.04 9.23 -0.72
CA VAL A 44 -6.86 9.72 0.42
C VAL A 44 -6.40 11.07 0.99
N SER A 45 -5.29 11.62 0.50
CA SER A 45 -4.82 12.94 0.87
C SER A 45 -3.93 13.55 -0.21
N ASN A 46 -3.83 14.87 -0.23
CA ASN A 46 -2.98 15.58 -1.17
C ASN A 46 -1.50 15.61 -0.77
N GLN A 47 -1.17 15.24 0.46
CA GLN A 47 0.18 15.19 1.06
C GLN A 47 1.00 16.47 0.83
N PHE A 48 0.35 17.61 0.58
CA PHE A 48 1.06 18.86 0.36
C PHE A 48 1.63 19.37 1.69
N PRO A 49 2.86 19.91 1.70
CA PRO A 49 3.37 20.65 2.84
C PRO A 49 2.37 21.74 3.24
N GLU A 50 2.23 22.00 4.53
CA GLU A 50 1.24 22.97 5.03
C GLU A 50 1.42 24.36 4.43
N GLN A 51 2.67 24.75 4.15
CA GLN A 51 3.05 26.00 3.51
C GLN A 51 2.55 26.14 2.06
N VAL A 52 2.20 25.04 1.40
CA VAL A 52 1.77 24.96 -0.01
C VAL A 52 0.31 24.49 -0.11
N LYS A 53 -0.40 24.36 1.02
CA LYS A 53 -1.84 24.06 1.01
C LYS A 53 -2.58 25.24 0.39
N ASN A 54 -2.91 25.13 -0.89
CA ASN A 54 -3.86 26.02 -1.53
C ASN A 54 -5.25 25.78 -0.93
N ASN A 55 -6.02 26.85 -0.69
CA ASN A 55 -7.43 26.77 -0.24
C ASN A 55 -8.39 26.14 -1.27
N ARG A 56 -7.87 25.53 -2.35
CA ARG A 56 -8.69 24.75 -3.28
C ARG A 56 -8.96 23.37 -2.68
N MET A 57 -10.22 23.11 -2.37
CA MET A 57 -10.69 21.75 -2.09
C MET A 57 -10.49 20.89 -3.34
N ILE A 58 -9.51 19.99 -3.29
CA ILE A 58 -9.38 18.90 -4.25
C ILE A 58 -10.32 17.79 -3.76
N GLN A 59 -11.28 17.41 -4.59
CA GLN A 59 -12.11 16.25 -4.29
C GLN A 59 -11.24 14.99 -4.41
N LEU A 60 -11.07 14.29 -3.29
CA LEU A 60 -10.34 13.03 -3.23
C LEU A 60 -11.28 11.88 -3.59
N PRO A 61 -10.81 10.85 -4.30
CA PRO A 61 -11.63 9.73 -4.72
C PRO A 61 -11.98 8.75 -3.58
N LEU A 62 -11.24 8.79 -2.47
CA LEU A 62 -11.35 7.90 -1.33
C LEU A 62 -11.16 8.69 -0.04
N ASP A 63 -11.77 8.22 1.04
CA ASP A 63 -11.59 8.78 2.38
C ASP A 63 -10.61 7.96 3.23
N PHE A 64 -10.40 8.37 4.48
CA PHE A 64 -9.49 7.67 5.38
C PHE A 64 -10.03 6.31 5.84
N ASP A 65 -11.34 6.12 5.90
CA ASP A 65 -11.96 4.86 6.28
C ASP A 65 -11.78 3.83 5.16
N ASP A 66 -11.90 4.24 3.89
CA ASP A 66 -11.54 3.43 2.72
C ASP A 66 -10.08 2.95 2.77
N ALA A 67 -9.14 3.86 3.09
CA ALA A 67 -7.73 3.51 3.23
C ALA A 67 -7.50 2.52 4.38
N ALA A 68 -8.11 2.76 5.54
CA ALA A 68 -8.00 1.88 6.70
C ALA A 68 -8.54 0.48 6.37
N ALA A 69 -9.71 0.39 5.73
CA ALA A 69 -10.30 -0.88 5.32
C ALA A 69 -9.35 -1.69 4.41
N ARG A 70 -8.75 -1.03 3.41
CA ARG A 70 -7.76 -1.67 2.50
C ARG A 70 -6.52 -2.18 3.22
N ILE A 71 -6.01 -1.43 4.19
CA ILE A 71 -4.83 -1.82 4.99
C ILE A 71 -5.17 -3.01 5.90
N CYS A 72 -6.36 -2.99 6.50
CA CYS A 72 -6.80 -4.01 7.43
C CYS A 72 -7.27 -5.31 6.76
N ASP A 73 -7.73 -5.26 5.51
CA ASP A 73 -8.23 -6.41 4.74
C ASP A 73 -7.32 -7.66 4.81
N PRO A 74 -6.02 -7.62 4.44
CA PRO A 74 -5.17 -8.80 4.51
C PRO A 74 -4.92 -9.31 5.94
N ILE A 75 -5.10 -8.46 6.96
CA ILE A 75 -4.98 -8.84 8.37
C ILE A 75 -6.23 -9.63 8.78
N TYR A 76 -7.43 -9.13 8.44
CA TYR A 76 -8.68 -9.78 8.76
C TYR A 76 -8.88 -11.07 7.99
N GLU A 77 -8.61 -11.09 6.68
CA GLU A 77 -8.65 -12.31 5.87
C GLU A 77 -7.57 -13.32 6.31
N GLY A 78 -6.39 -12.82 6.68
CA GLY A 78 -5.27 -13.64 7.15
C GLY A 78 -5.52 -14.34 8.49
N LYS A 79 -6.44 -13.87 9.32
CA LYS A 79 -6.64 -14.43 10.66
C LYS A 79 -7.31 -15.81 10.64
N ASP A 80 -8.17 -16.07 9.65
CA ASP A 80 -9.04 -17.25 9.59
C ASP A 80 -8.52 -18.32 8.61
N VAL A 81 -7.43 -18.06 7.90
CA VAL A 81 -6.88 -18.97 6.88
C VAL A 81 -5.59 -19.65 7.35
N GLU A 82 -5.40 -20.91 6.93
CA GLU A 82 -4.18 -21.67 7.26
C GLU A 82 -2.93 -21.06 6.61
N ARG A 83 -3.09 -20.41 5.45
CA ARG A 83 -2.00 -19.83 4.65
C ARG A 83 -2.31 -18.39 4.23
N PRO A 84 -2.07 -17.41 5.13
CA PRO A 84 -2.26 -16.00 4.82
C PRO A 84 -1.41 -15.53 3.64
N LEU A 85 -1.89 -14.49 2.95
CA LEU A 85 -1.13 -13.82 1.91
C LEU A 85 0.17 -13.26 2.47
N THR A 86 1.27 -13.41 1.72
CA THR A 86 2.58 -12.88 2.10
C THR A 86 3.45 -12.72 0.85
N GLY A 87 4.30 -11.71 0.83
CA GLY A 87 5.16 -11.40 -0.31
C GLY A 87 4.40 -10.90 -1.53
N VAL A 88 3.25 -10.26 -1.32
CA VAL A 88 2.38 -9.73 -2.37
C VAL A 88 2.18 -8.23 -2.22
N PHE A 89 1.83 -7.59 -3.32
CA PHE A 89 1.34 -6.21 -3.37
C PHE A 89 -0.16 -6.20 -3.63
N LEU A 90 -0.92 -5.56 -2.76
CA LEU A 90 -2.36 -5.44 -2.87
C LEU A 90 -2.74 -4.02 -3.31
N LYS A 91 -3.62 -3.96 -4.31
CA LYS A 91 -4.26 -2.75 -4.78
C LYS A 91 -5.73 -3.04 -5.04
N ASP A 92 -6.61 -2.19 -4.51
CA ASP A 92 -8.06 -2.38 -4.63
C ASP A 92 -8.50 -3.80 -4.20
N TYR A 93 -7.99 -4.25 -3.04
CA TYR A 93 -8.24 -5.58 -2.45
C TYR A 93 -7.74 -6.79 -3.28
N LYS A 94 -6.95 -6.56 -4.32
CA LYS A 94 -6.46 -7.61 -5.23
C LYS A 94 -4.95 -7.58 -5.35
N GLN A 95 -4.35 -8.75 -5.60
CA GLN A 95 -2.94 -8.80 -5.95
C GLN A 95 -2.69 -8.05 -7.26
N ALA A 96 -1.64 -7.23 -7.25
CA ALA A 96 -1.20 -6.45 -8.40
C ALA A 96 0.30 -6.70 -8.66
N ASP A 97 0.71 -6.43 -9.89
CA ASP A 97 2.12 -6.41 -10.25
C ASP A 97 2.84 -5.28 -9.52
N TRP A 98 4.12 -5.51 -9.20
CA TRP A 98 5.00 -4.57 -8.50
C TRP A 98 5.31 -3.30 -9.30
#